data_AF-A0A351K9W6-F1
#
_entry.id   AF-A0A351K9W6-F1
#
_cell.length_a   1.000
_cell.length_b   1.000
_cell.length_c   1.000
_cell.angle_alpha   90.00
_cell.angle_beta   90.00
_cell.angle_gamma   90.00
#
_symmetry.space_group_name_H-M   'P 1'
#
loop_
_entity.id
_entity.type
_entity.pdbx_description
1 polymer ?
#
loop_
_entity_poly.entity_id
_entity_poly.type
_entity_poly.pdbx_seq_one_letter_code
_entity_poly.pdbx_strand_id
1 'polypeptide(L)'
;AGALDTAFDSDGKVTVAIGSGDDEARGIALLADGGIVIAGESGNGSNDDIAVVRLTSAGALDTTFSGDGKATVAVGSGADVG
;
A
#
# COMPACT_ATOMS: atom_id res chain seq x y z
N ALA A 1 6.08 -27.84 5.10
CA ALA A 1 5.67 -26.57 5.72
C ALA A 1 6.01 -25.44 4.75
N GLY A 2 5.16 -24.43 4.62
CA GLY A 2 5.48 -23.21 3.85
C GLY A 2 6.27 -22.25 4.74
N ALA A 3 7.39 -21.74 4.23
CA ALA A 3 8.15 -20.66 4.86
C ALA A 3 7.86 -19.34 4.14
N LEU A 4 8.06 -18.21 4.83
CA LEU A 4 8.04 -16.90 4.18
C LEU A 4 9.20 -16.80 3.18
N ASP A 5 8.96 -16.12 2.07
CA ASP A 5 9.99 -15.86 1.07
C ASP A 5 10.81 -14.64 1.48
N THR A 6 11.98 -14.86 2.09
CA THR A 6 12.87 -13.79 2.55
C THR A 6 13.58 -13.03 1.42
N ALA A 7 13.28 -13.32 0.15
CA ALA A 7 13.63 -12.42 -0.95
C ALA A 7 12.62 -11.26 -1.09
N PHE A 8 11.44 -11.39 -0.48
CA PHE A 8 10.42 -10.36 -0.41
C PHE A 8 10.53 -9.60 0.91
N ASP A 9 11.23 -8.46 0.91
CA ASP A 9 11.77 -7.83 2.13
C ASP A 9 12.69 -8.78 2.93
N SER A 10 13.39 -8.25 3.92
CA SER A 10 14.38 -8.98 4.72
C SER A 10 13.79 -10.11 5.57
N ASP A 11 12.48 -10.09 5.85
CA ASP A 11 11.79 -11.07 6.69
C ASP A 11 10.60 -11.77 6.00
N GLY A 12 10.40 -11.52 4.70
CA GLY A 12 9.35 -12.17 3.91
C GLY A 12 7.97 -11.53 3.98
N LYS A 13 7.87 -10.31 4.52
CA LYS A 13 6.63 -9.52 4.60
C LYS A 13 6.97 -8.04 4.60
N VAL A 14 6.01 -7.20 4.23
CA VAL A 14 6.17 -5.75 4.24
C VAL A 14 5.00 -5.17 5.02
N THR A 15 5.28 -4.19 5.88
CA THR A 15 4.25 -3.39 6.56
C THR A 15 4.49 -1.92 6.21
N VAL A 16 3.46 -1.27 5.68
CA VAL A 16 3.53 0.13 5.25
C VAL A 16 2.53 0.93 6.07
N ALA A 17 3.02 1.83 6.91
CA ALA A 17 2.18 2.87 7.50
C ALA A 17 1.93 3.97 6.46
N ILE A 18 0.67 4.36 6.28
CA ILE A 18 0.27 5.39 5.32
C ILE A 18 -0.22 6.62 6.09
N GLY A 19 -1.32 6.48 6.82
CA GLY A 19 -1.96 7.54 7.57
C GLY A 19 -1.56 7.55 9.05
N SER A 20 -2.36 8.26 9.85
CA SER A 20 -2.21 8.32 11.31
C SER A 20 -3.22 7.42 12.04
N GLY A 21 -4.20 6.87 11.32
CA GLY A 21 -5.21 5.94 11.79
C GLY A 21 -5.00 4.52 11.26
N ASP A 22 -6.10 3.77 11.12
CA ASP A 22 -6.08 2.41 10.59
C ASP A 22 -5.88 2.43 9.06
N ASP A 23 -5.09 1.47 8.58
CA ASP A 23 -4.85 1.25 7.15
C ASP A 23 -5.46 -0.09 6.74
N GLU A 24 -6.34 -0.10 5.73
CA GLU A 24 -7.01 -1.30 5.25
C GLU A 24 -6.73 -1.55 3.77
N ALA A 25 -6.12 -2.70 3.45
CA ALA A 25 -5.94 -3.15 2.07
C ALA A 25 -7.21 -3.88 1.57
N ARG A 26 -7.76 -3.43 0.44
CA ARG A 26 -8.98 -3.98 -0.17
C ARG A 26 -8.71 -4.77 -1.45
N GLY A 27 -7.69 -4.37 -2.21
CA GLY A 27 -7.37 -4.95 -3.52
C GLY A 27 -5.87 -5.03 -3.76
N ILE A 28 -5.48 -6.02 -4.56
CA ILE A 28 -4.09 -6.22 -5.00
C ILE A 28 -4.05 -6.55 -6.48
N ALA A 29 -3.07 -6.00 -7.19
CA ALA A 29 -2.76 -6.32 -8.57
C ALA A 29 -1.26 -6.54 -8.76
N LEU A 30 -0.91 -7.54 -9.57
CA LEU A 30 0.45 -7.78 -10.04
C LEU A 30 0.67 -7.07 -11.38
N LEU A 31 1.78 -6.36 -11.49
CA LEU A 31 2.23 -5.71 -12.71
C LEU A 31 3.10 -6.66 -13.55
N ALA A 32 3.25 -6.36 -14.84
CA ALA A 32 4.00 -7.21 -15.77
C ALA A 32 5.50 -7.33 -15.43
N ASP A 33 6.05 -6.34 -14.73
CA ASP A 33 7.43 -6.32 -14.23
C ASP A 33 7.59 -7.04 -12.88
N GLY A 34 6.51 -7.62 -12.34
CA GLY A 34 6.46 -8.24 -11.02
C GLY A 34 6.24 -7.25 -9.87
N GLY A 35 6.12 -5.95 -10.16
CA GLY A 35 5.69 -4.97 -9.16
C GLY A 35 4.27 -5.25 -8.66
N ILE A 36 3.94 -4.67 -7.52
CA ILE A 36 2.67 -4.90 -6.83
C ILE A 36 2.00 -3.55 -6.59
N VAL A 37 0.72 -3.47 -6.90
CA VAL A 37 -0.14 -2.33 -6.51
C VAL A 37 -1.16 -2.85 -5.50
N ILE A 38 -1.26 -2.14 -4.38
CA ILE A 38 -2.24 -2.40 -3.33
C ILE A 38 -3.13 -1.17 -3.24
N ALA A 39 -4.44 -1.37 -3.23
CA ALA A 39 -5.43 -0.31 -3.09
C ALA A 39 -6.32 -0.59 -1.87
N GLY A 40 -6.78 0.47 -1.23
CA GLY A 40 -7.68 0.41 -0.10
C GLY A 40 -7.88 1.79 0.52
N GLU A 41 -7.91 1.83 1.84
CA GLU A 41 -8.31 3.00 2.62
C GLU A 41 -7.25 3.28 3.70
N SER A 42 -7.05 4.55 4.02
CA SER A 42 -6.14 4.98 5.09
C SER A 42 -6.78 6.08 5.92
N GLY A 43 -6.83 5.88 7.23
CA GLY A 43 -7.31 6.86 8.18
C GLY A 43 -6.30 7.98 8.41
N ASN A 44 -6.73 9.22 8.27
CA ASN A 44 -5.92 10.41 8.59
C ASN A 44 -6.17 10.97 10.01
N GLY A 45 -6.94 10.23 10.82
CA GLY A 45 -7.36 10.60 12.18
C GLY A 45 -8.68 11.35 12.26
N SER A 46 -9.30 11.69 11.11
CA SER A 46 -10.64 12.31 11.04
C SER A 46 -11.61 11.51 10.16
N ASN A 47 -11.15 11.04 9.02
CA ASN A 47 -11.87 10.20 8.06
C ASN A 47 -10.88 9.26 7.35
N ASP A 48 -11.42 8.35 6.56
CA ASP A 48 -10.65 7.45 5.70
C ASP A 48 -10.61 8.04 4.29
N ASP A 49 -9.41 8.07 3.70
CA ASP A 49 -9.18 8.47 2.32
C ASP A 49 -8.77 7.24 1.48
N ILE A 50 -9.00 7.29 0.17
CA ILE A 50 -8.49 6.24 -0.73
C ILE A 50 -6.97 6.23 -0.68
N ALA A 51 -6.37 5.06 -0.47
CA ALA A 51 -4.94 4.86 -0.41
C ALA A 51 -4.46 3.86 -1.47
N VAL A 52 -3.32 4.17 -2.08
CA VAL A 52 -2.63 3.29 -3.04
C VAL A 52 -1.17 3.19 -2.65
N VAL A 53 -0.66 1.96 -2.55
CA VAL A 53 0.75 1.66 -2.34
C VAL A 53 1.29 0.89 -3.53
N ARG A 54 2.47 1.28 -4.02
CA ARG A 54 3.22 0.51 -5.02
C ARG A 54 4.49 -0.06 -4.41
N LEU A 55 4.66 -1.37 -4.57
CA LEU A 55 5.87 -2.09 -4.18
C LEU A 55 6.56 -2.63 -5.43
N THR A 56 7.87 -2.77 -5.33
CA THR A 56 8.70 -3.55 -6.27
C THR A 56 8.42 -5.05 -6.09
N SER A 57 8.91 -5.87 -7.02
CA SER A 57 8.83 -7.33 -6.91
C SER A 57 9.58 -7.91 -5.69
N ALA A 58 10.52 -7.14 -5.12
CA ALA A 58 11.25 -7.49 -3.91
C ALA A 58 10.61 -6.94 -2.62
N GLY A 59 9.41 -6.35 -2.70
CA GLY A 59 8.66 -5.84 -1.55
C GLY A 59 9.04 -4.42 -1.08
N ALA A 60 10.11 -3.83 -1.60
CA ALA A 60 10.44 -2.43 -1.29
C ALA A 60 9.42 -1.45 -1.89
N LEU A 61 9.14 -0.32 -1.22
CA LEU A 61 8.34 0.78 -1.76
C LEU A 61 8.94 1.28 -3.09
N ASP A 62 8.10 1.40 -4.12
CA ASP A 62 8.50 1.96 -5.40
C ASP A 62 8.42 3.50 -5.36
N THR A 63 9.54 4.14 -5.03
CA THR A 63 9.64 5.60 -4.91
C THR A 63 9.45 6.35 -6.23
N THR A 64 9.37 5.66 -7.37
CA THR A 64 8.99 6.29 -8.64
C THR A 64 7.50 6.60 -8.71
N PHE A 65 6.68 5.95 -7.87
CA PHE A 65 5.27 6.25 -7.69
C PHE A 65 5.08 7.25 -6.55
N SER A 66 4.46 8.41 -6.85
CA SER A 66 4.17 9.48 -5.87
C SER A 66 5.39 10.08 -5.12
N GLY A 67 6.60 9.60 -5.38
CA GLY A 67 7.85 10.03 -4.74
C GLY A 67 8.28 9.17 -3.55
N ASP A 68 7.34 8.51 -2.87
CA ASP A 68 7.58 7.67 -1.69
C ASP A 68 6.92 6.29 -1.76
N GLY A 69 6.28 5.96 -2.88
CA GLY A 69 5.55 4.71 -3.11
C GLY A 69 4.13 4.68 -2.57
N LYS A 70 3.60 5.82 -2.09
CA LYS A 70 2.26 5.91 -1.47
C LYS A 70 1.50 7.11 -2.03
N ALA A 71 0.20 6.95 -2.22
CA ALA A 71 -0.68 8.05 -2.56
C ALA A 71 -1.97 7.94 -1.74
N THR A 72 -2.43 9.06 -1.20
CA THR A 72 -3.78 9.20 -0.64
C THR A 72 -4.57 10.20 -1.46
N VAL A 73 -5.85 9.92 -1.65
CA VAL A 73 -6.76 10.76 -2.44
C VAL A 73 -8.06 10.91 -1.67
N ALA A 74 -8.33 12.14 -1.24
CA ALA A 74 -9.61 12.55 -0.69
C ALA A 74 -10.59 12.91 -1.81
N VAL A 75 -11.82 12.41 -1.74
CA VAL A 75 -12.94 12.67 -2.63
C VAL A 75 -14.07 13.34 -1.84
N GLY A 76 -13.84 14.61 -1.51
CA GLY A 76 -14.76 15.40 -0.69
C GLY A 76 -14.25 15.50 0.74
N SER A 77 -15.17 15.58 1.71
CA SER A 77 -14.84 15.76 3.13
C SER A 77 -15.32 14.61 4.02
N GLY A 78 -15.83 13.53 3.41
CA GLY A 78 -16.34 12.34 4.11
C GLY A 78 -15.31 11.21 4.10
N ALA A 79 -15.69 10.03 4.59
CA ALA A 79 -14.90 8.83 4.38
C ALA A 79 -15.08 8.33 2.93
N ASP A 80 -13.99 7.97 2.30
CA ASP A 80 -13.93 7.51 0.93
C ASP A 80 -13.52 6.04 0.86
N VAL A 81 -14.15 5.28 -0.04
CA VAL A 81 -13.89 3.85 -0.22
C VAL A 81 -13.38 3.61 -1.63
N GLY A 82 -12.26 2.90 -1.75
CA GLY A 82 -11.53 2.63 -2.99
C GLY A 82 -11.50 1.17 -3.40
#